data_AF-A0A1D6EF08-F1
#
_entry.id   AF-A0A1D6EF08-F1
#
_cell.length_a   1.000
_cell.length_b   1.000
_cell.length_c   1.000
_cell.angle_alpha   90.00
_cell.angle_beta   90.00
_cell.angle_gamma   90.00
#
_symmetry.space_group_name_H-M   'P 1'
#
loop_
_entity.id
_entity.type
_entity.pdbx_description
1 polymer ?
#
loop_
_entity_poly.entity_id
_entity_poly.type
_entity_poly.pdbx_seq_one_letter_code
_entity_poly.pdbx_strand_id
1 'polypeptide(L)'
;MEWKEISNEAQSRHVEGGNGRKRKQSQIGATIESFVKFKRSATSKTLEGIEEVSMEKCLDKLDRIDGFTDEDRSYAMEVFESAINREVFMKSKNNNARLLWLKRKISSCRALAIIM
;
A
#
# COMPACT_ATOMS: atom_id res chain seq x y z
N MET A 1 -6.76 -1.98 43.77
CA MET A 1 -6.70 -0.65 44.41
C MET A 1 -6.97 0.38 43.35
N GLU A 2 -8.13 1.01 43.41
CA GLU A 2 -8.42 2.28 42.72
C GLU A 2 -7.50 3.38 43.25
N TRP A 3 -6.99 4.21 42.33
CA TRP A 3 -6.61 5.61 42.57
C TRP A 3 -6.83 6.35 41.25
N LYS A 4 -8.05 6.83 41.00
CA LYS A 4 -8.58 8.19 41.21
C LYS A 4 -8.02 9.25 40.27
N GLU A 5 -8.95 9.80 39.49
CA GLU A 5 -8.87 11.09 38.81
C GLU A 5 -8.30 12.18 39.74
N ILE A 6 -7.43 13.03 39.18
CA ILE A 6 -7.10 14.33 39.76
C ILE A 6 -7.60 15.38 38.78
N SER A 7 -8.61 16.11 39.24
CA SER A 7 -9.24 17.25 38.59
C SER A 7 -8.24 18.29 38.11
N ASN A 8 -8.54 18.75 36.91
CA ASN A 8 -8.05 19.95 36.25
C ASN A 8 -8.49 21.21 37.02
N GLU A 9 -7.58 21.86 37.75
CA GLU A 9 -7.68 23.30 37.99
C GLU A 9 -6.35 23.87 38.52
N ALA A 10 -5.66 24.62 37.66
CA ALA A 10 -4.73 25.66 38.11
C ALA A 10 -4.60 26.74 37.03
N GLN A 11 -5.56 27.67 37.09
CA GLN A 11 -5.27 29.09 37.20
C GLN A 11 -4.63 29.79 36.00
N SER A 12 -5.53 30.40 35.21
CA SER A 12 -5.26 31.55 34.36
C SER A 12 -4.36 32.56 35.09
N ARG A 13 -3.09 32.63 34.68
CA ARG A 13 -2.22 33.78 34.92
C ARG A 13 -1.99 34.46 33.59
N HIS A 14 -2.60 35.63 33.45
CA HIS A 14 -2.32 36.60 32.42
C HIS A 14 -0.82 36.96 32.47
N VAL A 15 -0.07 36.59 31.43
CA VAL A 15 1.26 37.13 31.16
C VAL A 15 1.18 37.79 29.80
N GLU A 16 0.96 39.10 29.80
CA GLU A 16 1.26 39.95 28.66
C GLU A 16 2.77 39.93 28.40
N GLY A 17 3.14 39.81 27.12
CA GLY A 17 4.45 40.19 26.62
C GLY A 17 5.44 39.05 26.41
N GLY A 18 5.66 38.69 25.14
CA GLY A 18 6.85 37.94 24.76
C GLY A 18 6.73 37.18 23.45
N ASN A 19 6.86 37.91 22.33
CA ASN A 19 7.28 37.43 21.00
C ASN A 19 7.33 35.89 20.86
N GLY A 20 6.22 35.29 20.40
CA GLY A 20 6.13 33.86 20.12
C GLY A 20 7.17 33.48 19.07
N ARG A 21 8.36 33.05 19.51
CA ARG A 21 9.42 32.53 18.63
C ARG A 21 8.85 31.29 17.95
N LYS A 22 8.37 31.46 16.72
CA LYS A 22 8.18 30.37 15.76
C LYS A 22 9.43 29.51 15.85
N ARG A 23 9.28 28.28 16.36
CA ARG A 23 10.36 27.31 16.45
C ARG A 23 10.93 27.16 15.04
N LYS A 24 12.19 27.57 14.84
CA LYS A 24 12.87 27.39 13.56
C LYS A 24 12.86 25.89 13.27
N GLN A 25 12.36 25.50 12.10
CA GLN A 25 12.45 24.12 11.63
C GLN A 25 13.94 23.73 11.67
N SER A 26 14.25 22.69 12.45
CA SER A 26 15.61 22.16 12.51
C SER A 26 16.03 21.71 11.11
N GLN A 27 17.31 21.87 10.77
CA GLN A 27 17.88 21.34 9.53
C GLN A 27 17.57 19.85 9.36
N ILE A 28 17.55 19.09 10.46
CA ILE A 28 17.16 17.68 10.49
C ILE A 28 15.68 17.51 10.09
N GLY A 29 14.80 18.37 10.59
CA GLY A 29 13.38 18.34 10.26
C GLY A 29 13.12 18.63 8.78
N ALA A 30 13.85 19.57 8.19
CA ALA A 30 13.78 19.86 6.75
C ALA A 30 14.27 18.68 5.89
N THR A 31 15.36 18.00 6.32
CA THR A 31 15.86 16.80 5.64
C THR A 31 14.87 15.64 5.69
N ILE A 32 14.24 15.39 6.85
CA ILE A 32 13.22 14.35 6.99
C ILE A 32 12.02 14.63 6.08
N GLU A 33 11.53 15.87 6.08
CA GLU A 33 10.40 16.27 5.24
C GLU A 33 10.71 16.12 3.74
N SER A 34 11.92 16.49 3.33
CA SER A 34 12.42 16.29 1.96
C SER A 34 12.43 14.81 1.57
N PHE A 35 12.91 13.94 2.45
CA PHE A 35 12.94 12.49 2.20
C PHE A 35 11.53 11.89 2.07
N VAL A 36 10.60 12.25 2.95
CA VAL A 36 9.20 11.79 2.88
C VAL A 36 8.55 12.27 1.59
N LYS A 37 8.76 13.53 1.21
CA LYS A 37 8.25 14.10 -0.04
C LYS A 37 8.84 13.40 -1.26
N PHE A 38 10.13 13.09 -1.25
CA PHE A 38 10.81 12.32 -2.29
C PHE A 38 10.19 10.92 -2.42
N LYS A 39 10.02 10.19 -1.31
CA LYS A 39 9.42 8.86 -1.32
C LYS A 39 7.99 8.89 -1.86
N ARG A 40 7.16 9.83 -1.41
CA ARG A 40 5.80 10.03 -1.90
C ARG A 40 5.76 10.38 -3.40
N SER A 41 6.66 11.25 -3.86
CA SER A 41 6.76 11.61 -5.28
C SER A 41 7.22 10.43 -6.14
N ALA A 42 8.20 9.65 -5.68
CA ALA A 42 8.68 8.46 -6.37
C ALA A 42 7.55 7.42 -6.52
N THR A 43 6.76 7.19 -5.47
CA THR A 43 5.60 6.29 -5.55
C THR A 43 4.50 6.84 -6.46
N SER A 44 4.23 8.15 -6.44
CA SER A 44 3.19 8.77 -7.27
C SER A 44 3.54 8.74 -8.77
N LYS A 45 4.81 9.01 -9.11
CA LYS A 45 5.31 8.96 -10.50
C LYS A 45 5.28 7.55 -11.08
N THR A 46 5.58 6.54 -10.26
CA THR A 46 5.44 5.14 -10.70
C THR A 46 3.97 4.80 -10.98
N LEU A 47 3.02 5.39 -10.27
CA LEU A 47 1.60 5.12 -10.43
C LEU A 47 1.00 5.83 -11.66
N GLU A 48 1.42 7.06 -11.96
CA GLU A 48 0.97 7.81 -13.16
C GLU A 48 1.37 7.17 -14.50
N GLY A 49 2.44 6.36 -14.53
CA GLY A 49 2.91 5.70 -15.75
C GLY A 49 2.29 4.33 -16.05
N ILE A 50 1.49 3.80 -15.12
CA ILE A 50 0.81 2.52 -15.28
C ILE A 50 -0.57 2.82 -15.82
N GLU A 51 -0.78 2.60 -17.12
CA GLU A 51 -2.13 2.49 -17.67
C GLU A 51 -2.88 1.46 -16.82
N GLU A 52 -3.92 1.90 -16.11
CA GLU A 52 -4.62 1.04 -15.16
C GLU A 52 -5.28 -0.12 -15.91
N VAL A 53 -4.62 -1.26 -15.88
CA VAL A 53 -5.21 -2.52 -16.33
C VAL A 53 -6.40 -2.80 -15.42
N SER A 54 -7.61 -2.79 -15.98
CA SER A 54 -8.84 -3.13 -15.27
C SER A 54 -8.81 -4.59 -14.80
N MET A 55 -9.41 -4.85 -13.65
CA MET A 55 -9.61 -6.22 -13.15
C MET A 55 -10.37 -7.10 -14.15
N GLU A 56 -11.42 -6.58 -14.78
CA GLU A 56 -12.22 -7.29 -15.80
C GLU A 56 -11.34 -7.90 -16.90
N LYS A 57 -10.47 -7.10 -17.53
CA LYS A 57 -9.50 -7.58 -18.54
C LYS A 57 -8.56 -8.69 -18.04
N CYS A 58 -8.19 -8.67 -16.75
CA CYS A 58 -7.40 -9.74 -16.14
C CYS A 58 -8.22 -11.03 -16.02
N LEU A 59 -9.45 -10.93 -15.56
CA LEU A 59 -10.37 -12.08 -15.38
C LEU A 59 -10.74 -12.70 -16.74
N ASP A 60 -11.10 -11.89 -17.72
CA ASP A 60 -11.34 -12.32 -19.11
C ASP A 60 -10.19 -13.14 -19.69
N LYS A 61 -8.95 -12.79 -19.31
CA LYS A 61 -7.77 -13.50 -19.77
C LYS A 61 -7.46 -14.72 -18.92
N LEU A 62 -7.76 -14.68 -17.62
CA LEU A 62 -7.67 -15.82 -16.71
C LEU A 62 -8.66 -16.93 -17.09
N ASP A 63 -9.88 -16.58 -17.50
CA ASP A 63 -10.92 -17.55 -17.89
C ASP A 63 -10.58 -18.33 -19.15
N ARG A 64 -9.71 -17.78 -20.00
CA ARG A 64 -9.18 -18.45 -21.18
C ARG A 64 -7.93 -19.31 -20.90
N ILE A 65 -7.44 -19.33 -19.66
CA ILE A 65 -6.28 -20.13 -19.27
C ILE A 65 -6.77 -21.45 -18.66
N ASP A 66 -6.37 -22.55 -19.31
CA ASP A 66 -6.56 -23.90 -18.79
C ASP A 66 -5.56 -24.23 -17.67
N GLY A 67 -5.94 -25.15 -16.79
CA GLY A 67 -5.05 -25.67 -15.74
C GLY A 67 -5.05 -24.89 -14.42
N PHE A 68 -6.09 -24.08 -14.19
CA PHE A 68 -6.45 -23.52 -12.89
C PHE A 68 -7.79 -24.10 -12.42
N THR A 69 -7.85 -24.51 -11.15
CA THR A 69 -9.09 -24.89 -10.48
C THR A 69 -9.89 -23.65 -10.06
N ASP A 70 -11.15 -23.82 -9.67
CA ASP A 70 -11.95 -22.71 -9.14
C ASP A 70 -11.33 -22.09 -7.87
N GLU A 71 -10.70 -22.91 -7.05
CA GLU A 71 -9.92 -22.44 -5.91
C GLU A 71 -8.67 -21.65 -6.33
N ASP A 72 -7.95 -22.09 -7.37
CA ASP A 72 -6.84 -21.27 -7.89
C ASP A 72 -7.34 -19.92 -8.40
N ARG A 73 -8.53 -19.89 -9.02
CA ARG A 73 -9.16 -18.66 -9.54
C ARG A 73 -9.53 -17.70 -8.42
N SER A 74 -10.05 -18.18 -7.28
CA SER A 74 -10.37 -17.29 -6.14
C SER A 74 -9.13 -16.59 -5.61
N TYR A 75 -8.01 -17.30 -5.43
CA TYR A 75 -6.75 -16.69 -5.04
C TYR A 75 -6.18 -15.75 -6.11
N ALA A 76 -6.40 -16.05 -7.40
CA ALA A 76 -5.99 -15.15 -8.47
C ALA A 76 -6.73 -13.79 -8.41
N MET A 77 -7.99 -13.77 -7.97
CA MET A 77 -8.74 -12.53 -7.76
C MET A 77 -8.07 -11.65 -6.71
N GLU A 78 -7.64 -12.24 -5.58
CA GLU A 78 -6.87 -11.53 -4.54
C GLU A 78 -5.53 -11.00 -5.09
N VAL A 79 -4.81 -11.81 -5.88
CA VAL A 79 -3.56 -11.38 -6.52
C VAL A 79 -3.78 -10.15 -7.41
N PHE A 80 -4.93 -10.08 -8.09
CA PHE A 80 -5.29 -8.98 -8.98
C PHE A 80 -5.83 -7.73 -8.28
N GLU A 81 -5.98 -7.70 -6.95
CA GLU A 81 -6.23 -6.45 -6.22
C GLU A 81 -5.07 -5.45 -6.41
N SER A 82 -3.84 -5.95 -6.57
CA SER A 82 -2.66 -5.13 -6.87
C SER A 82 -2.60 -4.72 -8.34
N ALA A 83 -2.62 -3.40 -8.59
CA ALA A 83 -2.46 -2.84 -9.94
C ALA A 83 -1.17 -3.29 -10.64
N ILE A 84 -0.06 -3.40 -9.88
CA ILE A 84 1.23 -3.88 -10.39
C ILE A 84 1.12 -5.34 -10.85
N ASN A 85 0.44 -6.19 -10.08
CA ASN A 85 0.23 -7.59 -10.48
C ASN A 85 -0.63 -7.69 -11.75
N ARG A 86 -1.69 -6.87 -11.87
CA ARG A 86 -2.52 -6.80 -13.09
C ARG A 86 -1.69 -6.42 -14.31
N GLU A 87 -0.84 -5.40 -14.18
CA GLU A 87 0.05 -4.95 -15.24
C GLU A 87 1.04 -6.05 -15.66
N VAL A 88 1.72 -6.69 -14.70
CA VAL A 88 2.68 -7.78 -14.97
C VAL A 88 2.00 -8.94 -15.69
N PHE A 89 0.81 -9.33 -15.24
CA PHE A 89 0.02 -10.40 -15.85
C PHE A 89 -0.32 -10.07 -17.31
N MET A 90 -0.81 -8.86 -17.58
CA MET A 90 -1.24 -8.47 -18.93
C MET A 90 -0.09 -8.16 -19.90
N LYS A 91 1.03 -7.62 -19.43
CA LYS A 91 2.19 -7.27 -20.28
C LYS A 91 3.01 -8.46 -20.74
N SER A 92 3.04 -9.56 -20.00
CA SER A 92 3.80 -10.75 -20.40
C SER A 92 3.27 -11.28 -21.74
N LYS A 93 4.13 -11.53 -22.73
CA LYS A 93 3.74 -12.16 -24.02
C LYS A 93 3.83 -13.69 -23.99
N ASN A 94 4.62 -14.24 -23.07
CA ASN A 94 4.83 -15.68 -22.94
C ASN A 94 3.77 -16.28 -22.02
N ASN A 95 2.85 -17.08 -22.57
CA ASN A 95 1.75 -17.68 -21.83
C ASN A 95 2.25 -18.64 -20.73
N ASN A 96 3.28 -19.44 -20.99
CA ASN A 96 3.83 -20.37 -20.01
C ASN A 96 4.47 -19.62 -18.83
N ALA A 97 5.26 -18.57 -19.13
CA ALA A 97 5.84 -17.73 -18.10
C ALA A 97 4.77 -17.02 -17.27
N ARG A 98 3.70 -16.53 -17.90
CA ARG A 98 2.55 -15.91 -17.22
C ARG A 98 1.85 -16.90 -16.28
N LEU A 99 1.60 -18.13 -16.75
CA LEU A 99 0.99 -19.21 -15.98
C LEU A 99 1.84 -19.57 -14.75
N LEU A 100 3.14 -19.83 -14.96
CA LEU A 100 4.08 -20.14 -13.89
C LEU A 100 4.20 -19.01 -12.86
N TRP A 101 4.22 -17.76 -13.32
CA TRP A 101 4.24 -16.60 -12.45
C TRP A 101 2.97 -16.52 -11.57
N LEU A 102 1.80 -16.69 -12.17
CA LEU A 102 0.53 -16.60 -11.43
C LEU A 102 0.40 -17.77 -10.44
N LYS A 103 0.79 -18.99 -10.81
CA LYS A 103 0.86 -20.14 -9.90
C LYS A 103 1.71 -19.84 -8.66
N ARG A 104 2.90 -19.23 -8.85
CA ARG A 104 3.76 -18.83 -7.72
C ARG A 104 3.10 -17.78 -6.82
N LYS A 105 2.39 -16.80 -7.40
CA LYS A 105 1.66 -15.78 -6.64
C LYS A 105 0.52 -16.39 -5.82
N ILE A 106 -0.27 -17.28 -6.43
CA ILE A 106 -1.33 -18.02 -5.74
C ILE A 106 -0.77 -18.85 -4.59
N SER A 107 0.34 -19.56 -4.79
CA SER A 107 1.00 -20.32 -3.72
C SER A 107 1.41 -19.42 -2.55
N SER A 108 1.85 -18.19 -2.81
CA SER A 108 2.14 -17.22 -1.75
C SER A 108 0.88 -16.74 -1.02
N CYS A 109 -0.22 -16.45 -1.74
CA CYS A 109 -1.49 -16.10 -1.12
C CYS A 109 -2.04 -17.22 -0.22
N ARG A 110 -2.00 -18.47 -0.70
CA ARG A 110 -2.39 -19.66 0.09
C ARG A 110 -1.61 -19.80 1.38
N ALA A 111 -0.29 -19.62 1.32
CA ALA A 111 0.56 -19.72 2.51
C ALA A 111 0.19 -18.66 3.56
N LEU A 112 -0.22 -17.46 3.14
CA LEU A 112 -0.68 -16.41 4.06
C LEU A 112 -2.04 -16.77 4.68
N ALA A 113 -2.97 -17.33 3.90
CA ALA A 113 -4.29 -17.73 4.39
C ALA A 113 -4.25 -18.86 5.42
N ILE A 114 -3.22 -19.73 5.40
CA ILE A 114 -3.02 -20.80 6.39
C ILE A 114 -2.51 -20.26 7.74
N ILE A 115 -1.82 -19.12 7.73
CA ILE A 115 -1.19 -18.54 8.93
C ILE A 115 -2.17 -17.64 9.72
N MET A 116 -3.22 -17.14 9.07
CA MET A 116 -4.25 -16.28 9.66
C MET A 116 -5.36 -17.10 10.33
#